data_AF-A0A9W4XJQ1-F1
#
_entry.id   AF-A0A9W4XJQ1-F1
#
_cell.length_a   1.000
_cell.length_b   1.000
_cell.length_c   1.000
_cell.angle_alpha   90.00
_cell.angle_beta   90.00
_cell.angle_gamma   90.00
#
_symmetry.space_group_name_H-M   'P 1'
#
loop_
_entity.id
_entity.type
_entity.pdbx_description
1 polymer ?
#
loop_
_entity_poly.entity_id
_entity_poly.type
_entity_poly.pdbx_seq_one_letter_code
_entity_poly.pdbx_strand_id
1 'polypeptide(L)'
;MDLDKLIDWATINGCKISSSIEFKQISQNNYGAILKSKSEKPKITLSENLIITSKQSLNLFDKETYNNSSNKNSLLKFYLCHERTKSGTFFDIYFKSLPSLSQIDSPYTWSSQDKAYLKGTNLGSSLNENLATLVEEWWEVLNKLPESIPKPTNHYINMKFYYEYKFYKDDDYFEMFKNEDVDNWTSFTSYLWASLILKSRSFPSYLLSETFEKNECMLLPIIDLLNHDSKAKVDWRVENDGFEFTSNDELLQGDEIFNNYGLKGNEELLLAYGFAIENNSNDSIALKIKLPQEKVKEIESLGIKLPNLDDYTNSIIEKETYRQVESKKDYSDGLLFFINANGVPENLIQTFQALVKNQWEDTESITLRMKLSGLNHLRTALESKKELVQLSIPQDTTHHKYIKWYNESQHKLYNSSIKQIKQMENKILSESKSNLITLKSVYKKDVKFQQSLLFLGFPDYETILESEFQDQCWLLWLIRVYNKKPDDEVLPHWIQSLFKHLRNTYDITTQDVLNYRSIYENLVPDLQLQVPEIYNIGDWTLSEFIISGKLLDLISFVRGKEQECILVEQIYKI
;
A
#
# COMPACT_ATOMS: atom_id res chain seq x y z
N MET A 1 -14.70 7.67 32.18
CA MET A 1 -14.07 6.53 32.87
C MET A 1 -13.85 6.89 34.33
N ASP A 2 -14.09 5.96 35.25
CA ASP A 2 -13.76 6.11 36.68
C ASP A 2 -12.42 5.38 36.94
N LEU A 3 -11.33 6.12 36.84
CA LEU A 3 -9.96 5.58 36.82
C LEU A 3 -9.57 4.98 38.18
N ASP A 4 -9.95 5.64 39.27
CA ASP A 4 -9.64 5.19 40.63
C ASP A 4 -10.28 3.82 40.89
N LYS A 5 -11.56 3.64 40.51
CA LYS A 5 -12.22 2.34 40.62
C LYS A 5 -11.56 1.25 39.80
N LEU A 6 -11.06 1.57 38.60
CA LEU A 6 -10.36 0.60 37.76
C LEU A 6 -9.05 0.15 38.39
N ILE A 7 -8.26 1.11 38.90
CA ILE A 7 -6.99 0.83 39.57
C ILE A 7 -7.20 0.04 40.86
N ASP A 8 -8.19 0.43 41.67
CA ASP A 8 -8.55 -0.28 42.90
C ASP A 8 -8.97 -1.72 42.61
N TRP A 9 -9.85 -1.93 41.63
CA TRP A 9 -10.26 -3.25 41.18
C TRP A 9 -9.07 -4.09 40.73
N ALA A 10 -8.21 -3.55 39.88
CA ALA A 10 -7.05 -4.28 39.39
C ALA A 10 -6.10 -4.64 40.54
N THR A 11 -5.83 -3.69 41.45
CA THR A 11 -4.91 -3.88 42.59
C THR A 11 -5.40 -4.93 43.56
N ILE A 12 -6.69 -4.91 43.93
CA ILE A 12 -7.33 -5.91 44.80
C ILE A 12 -7.23 -7.32 44.17
N ASN A 13 -7.26 -7.41 42.84
CA ASN A 13 -7.25 -8.66 42.10
C ASN A 13 -5.86 -9.11 41.62
N GLY A 14 -4.79 -8.50 42.12
CA GLY A 14 -3.41 -8.96 41.90
C GLY A 14 -2.56 -8.09 40.98
N CYS A 15 -3.05 -6.94 40.52
CA CYS A 15 -2.21 -5.95 39.86
C CYS A 15 -1.27 -5.27 40.87
N LYS A 16 -0.01 -5.09 40.51
CA LYS A 16 0.97 -4.31 41.28
C LYS A 16 1.46 -3.17 40.41
N ILE A 17 1.27 -1.95 40.87
CA ILE A 17 1.73 -0.73 40.20
C ILE A 17 2.78 -0.08 41.10
N SER A 18 3.96 0.24 40.54
CA SER A 18 4.99 0.99 41.25
C SER A 18 4.45 2.30 41.83
N SER A 19 4.86 2.64 43.04
CA SER A 19 4.56 3.91 43.72
C SER A 19 5.06 5.14 42.95
N SER A 20 6.01 4.95 42.04
CA SER A 20 6.49 5.97 41.11
C SER A 20 5.52 6.30 39.97
N ILE A 21 4.46 5.51 39.77
CA ILE A 21 3.50 5.67 38.67
C ILE A 21 2.21 6.31 39.18
N GLU A 22 1.68 7.26 38.41
CA GLU A 22 0.34 7.81 38.61
C GLU A 22 -0.41 7.82 37.27
N PHE A 23 -1.55 7.14 37.21
CA PHE A 23 -2.44 7.24 36.07
C PHE A 23 -3.33 8.48 36.18
N LYS A 24 -3.53 9.17 35.07
CA LYS A 24 -4.42 10.33 34.99
C LYS A 24 -4.89 10.59 33.57
N GLN A 25 -5.82 11.52 33.44
CA GLN A 25 -6.21 12.06 32.14
C GLN A 25 -5.12 13.01 31.61
N ILE A 26 -4.53 12.68 30.47
CA ILE A 26 -3.48 13.47 29.80
C ILE A 26 -4.10 14.58 28.95
N SER A 27 -5.17 14.24 28.24
CA SER A 27 -5.99 15.20 27.47
C SER A 27 -7.45 14.72 27.39
N GLN A 28 -8.33 15.47 26.73
CA GLN A 28 -9.75 15.11 26.65
C GLN A 28 -9.92 13.68 26.08
N ASN A 29 -10.53 12.79 26.88
CA ASN A 29 -10.70 11.36 26.60
C ASN A 29 -9.41 10.54 26.38
N ASN A 30 -8.22 11.11 26.64
CA ASN A 30 -6.95 10.40 26.62
C ASN A 30 -6.42 10.20 28.04
N TYR A 31 -6.21 8.96 28.43
CA TYR A 31 -5.67 8.58 29.73
C TYR A 31 -4.32 7.92 29.55
N GLY A 32 -3.43 8.09 30.52
CA GLY A 32 -2.07 7.59 30.48
C GLY A 32 -1.46 7.56 31.86
N ALA A 33 -0.20 7.14 31.93
CA ALA A 33 0.58 7.10 33.15
C ALA A 33 1.66 8.17 33.14
N ILE A 34 1.93 8.81 34.27
CA ILE A 34 3.07 9.71 34.44
C ILE A 34 4.00 9.21 35.54
N LEU A 35 5.26 9.62 35.46
CA LEU A 35 6.22 9.44 36.54
C LEU A 35 5.94 10.45 37.66
N LYS A 36 5.40 9.98 38.78
CA LYS A 36 5.15 10.79 39.98
C LYS A 36 6.40 11.04 40.82
N SER A 37 7.31 10.07 40.88
CA SER A 37 8.57 10.20 41.63
C SER A 37 9.65 9.27 41.09
N LYS A 38 10.93 9.63 41.27
CA LYS A 38 12.07 8.80 40.84
C LYS A 38 12.50 7.76 41.90
N SER A 39 11.63 7.41 42.85
CA SER A 39 11.96 6.51 43.95
C SER A 39 12.30 5.10 43.47
N GLU A 40 11.66 4.66 42.39
CA GLU A 40 11.84 3.34 41.81
C GLU A 40 11.54 3.34 40.31
N LYS A 41 12.05 2.30 39.62
CA LYS A 41 11.82 2.09 38.20
C LYS A 41 10.31 1.84 37.93
N PRO A 42 9.69 2.51 36.94
CA PRO A 42 8.27 2.30 36.63
C PRO A 42 8.01 0.87 36.16
N LYS A 43 7.22 0.13 36.94
CA LYS A 43 6.85 -1.25 36.68
C LYS A 43 5.37 -1.49 37.00
N ILE A 44 4.73 -2.29 36.17
CA ILE A 44 3.35 -2.75 36.34
C ILE A 44 3.33 -4.26 36.13
N THR A 45 2.78 -5.00 37.09
CA THR A 45 2.62 -6.46 37.01
C THR A 45 1.14 -6.81 37.12
N LEU A 46 0.65 -7.69 36.25
CA LEU A 46 -0.68 -8.27 36.25
C LEU A 46 -0.60 -9.76 36.56
N SER A 47 -1.48 -10.25 37.44
CA SER A 47 -1.71 -11.68 37.63
C SER A 47 -2.52 -12.27 36.46
N GLU A 48 -2.37 -13.59 36.22
CA GLU A 48 -3.05 -14.32 35.12
C GLU A 48 -4.56 -14.05 35.05
N ASN A 49 -5.24 -14.01 36.20
CA ASN A 49 -6.69 -13.82 36.30
C ASN A 49 -7.18 -12.47 35.74
N LEU A 50 -6.30 -11.47 35.61
CA LEU A 50 -6.63 -10.17 35.03
C LEU A 50 -6.47 -10.15 33.50
N ILE A 51 -5.83 -11.16 32.91
CA ILE A 51 -5.54 -11.22 31.48
C ILE A 51 -6.72 -11.82 30.73
N ILE A 52 -7.20 -11.12 29.70
CA ILE A 52 -8.28 -11.60 28.83
C ILE A 52 -7.65 -12.16 27.54
N THR A 53 -7.85 -13.44 27.27
CA THR A 53 -7.34 -14.14 26.08
C THR A 53 -8.51 -14.71 25.27
N SER A 54 -8.20 -15.34 24.13
CA SER A 54 -9.22 -16.07 23.36
C SER A 54 -9.92 -17.17 24.18
N LYS A 55 -9.27 -17.77 25.19
CA LYS A 55 -9.84 -18.85 26.01
C LYS A 55 -11.12 -18.42 26.73
N GLN A 56 -11.28 -17.14 27.05
CA GLN A 56 -12.50 -16.60 27.65
C GLN A 56 -13.73 -16.79 26.75
N SER A 57 -13.56 -16.94 25.43
CA SER A 57 -14.68 -17.22 24.52
C SER A 57 -15.32 -18.59 24.78
N LEU A 58 -14.66 -19.51 25.50
CA LEU A 58 -15.24 -20.78 25.93
C LEU A 58 -16.43 -20.62 26.90
N ASN A 59 -16.65 -19.42 27.43
CA ASN A 59 -17.86 -19.10 28.19
C ASN A 59 -19.10 -18.94 27.30
N LEU A 60 -18.91 -18.74 25.99
CA LEU A 60 -19.99 -18.57 25.00
C LEU A 60 -20.04 -19.69 23.96
N PHE A 61 -18.89 -20.19 23.54
CA PHE A 61 -18.75 -21.20 22.51
C PHE A 61 -18.27 -22.51 23.14
N ASP A 62 -18.72 -23.63 22.61
CA ASP A 62 -18.24 -24.93 23.04
C ASP A 62 -16.77 -25.17 22.61
N LYS A 63 -16.14 -26.20 23.19
CA LYS A 63 -14.73 -26.53 22.92
C LYS A 63 -14.49 -26.94 21.47
N GLU A 64 -15.45 -27.58 20.82
CA GLU A 64 -15.31 -28.00 19.42
C GLU A 64 -15.26 -26.78 18.51
N THR A 65 -16.20 -25.84 18.69
CA THR A 65 -16.23 -24.55 17.99
C THR A 65 -14.93 -23.75 18.20
N TYR A 66 -14.44 -23.69 19.45
CA TYR A 66 -13.18 -22.99 19.76
C TYR A 66 -11.96 -23.63 19.08
N ASN A 67 -11.82 -24.96 19.19
CA ASN A 67 -10.67 -25.68 18.64
C ASN A 67 -10.67 -25.70 17.10
N ASN A 68 -11.85 -25.74 16.47
CA ASN A 68 -12.00 -25.75 15.02
C ASN A 68 -11.98 -24.36 14.38
N SER A 69 -11.93 -23.28 15.17
CA SER A 69 -11.87 -21.93 14.63
C SER A 69 -10.47 -21.60 14.12
N SER A 70 -10.36 -21.25 12.84
CA SER A 70 -9.12 -20.76 12.21
C SER A 70 -8.71 -19.36 12.69
N ASN A 71 -9.61 -18.66 13.38
CA ASN A 71 -9.38 -17.32 13.92
C ASN A 71 -10.02 -17.24 15.31
N LYS A 72 -9.24 -17.51 16.36
CA LYS A 72 -9.76 -17.48 17.74
C LYS A 72 -10.06 -16.05 18.23
N ASN A 73 -9.45 -15.03 17.62
CA ASN A 73 -9.75 -13.64 17.95
C ASN A 73 -11.17 -13.24 17.55
N SER A 74 -11.74 -13.84 16.50
CA SER A 74 -13.12 -13.55 16.10
C SER A 74 -14.12 -14.01 17.17
N LEU A 75 -13.85 -15.12 17.84
CA LEU A 75 -14.61 -15.60 19.00
C LEU A 75 -14.42 -14.69 20.23
N LEU A 76 -13.18 -14.24 20.46
CA LEU A 76 -12.88 -13.28 21.52
C LEU A 76 -13.67 -11.98 21.33
N LYS A 77 -13.73 -11.42 20.12
CA LYS A 77 -14.52 -10.21 19.83
C LYS A 77 -15.97 -10.36 20.28
N PHE A 78 -16.60 -11.49 19.96
CA PHE A 78 -17.98 -11.80 20.37
C PHE A 78 -18.13 -11.93 21.89
N TYR A 79 -17.15 -12.54 22.57
CA TYR A 79 -17.10 -12.56 24.03
C TYR A 79 -17.05 -11.16 24.63
N LEU A 80 -16.20 -10.27 24.09
CA LEU A 80 -16.13 -8.87 24.55
C LEU A 80 -17.48 -8.16 24.39
N CYS A 81 -18.16 -8.34 23.24
CA CYS A 81 -19.49 -7.77 23.02
C CYS A 81 -20.49 -8.22 24.08
N HIS A 82 -20.55 -9.53 24.35
CA HIS A 82 -21.49 -10.10 25.32
C HIS A 82 -21.19 -9.62 26.74
N GLU A 83 -19.94 -9.69 27.19
CA GLU A 83 -19.56 -9.32 28.56
C GLU A 83 -19.74 -7.84 28.83
N ARG A 84 -19.57 -6.97 27.82
CA ARG A 84 -19.83 -5.53 27.94
C ARG A 84 -21.28 -5.21 28.33
N THR A 85 -22.24 -6.11 28.07
CA THR A 85 -23.65 -5.95 28.48
C THR A 85 -23.91 -6.30 29.94
N LYS A 86 -22.98 -7.04 30.57
CA LYS A 86 -23.19 -7.55 31.92
C LYS A 86 -22.79 -6.51 32.94
N SER A 87 -23.42 -6.59 34.12
CA SER A 87 -23.03 -5.80 35.29
C SER A 87 -22.74 -6.73 36.46
N GLY A 88 -21.75 -6.36 37.27
CA GLY A 88 -21.30 -7.16 38.42
C GLY A 88 -20.47 -8.40 38.07
N THR A 89 -20.08 -8.59 36.81
CA THR A 89 -19.10 -9.62 36.41
C THR A 89 -17.69 -9.22 36.82
N PHE A 90 -16.77 -10.20 36.84
CA PHE A 90 -15.39 -9.97 37.27
C PHE A 90 -14.70 -8.81 36.51
N PHE A 91 -14.92 -8.71 35.20
CA PHE A 91 -14.33 -7.68 34.34
C PHE A 91 -15.24 -6.45 34.10
N ASP A 92 -16.39 -6.34 34.77
CA ASP A 92 -17.37 -5.26 34.55
C ASP A 92 -16.73 -3.86 34.62
N ILE A 93 -15.88 -3.63 35.63
CA ILE A 93 -15.19 -2.35 35.83
C ILE A 93 -14.24 -2.06 34.66
N TYR A 94 -13.53 -3.05 34.16
CA TYR A 94 -12.66 -2.91 32.98
C TYR A 94 -13.48 -2.63 31.72
N PHE A 95 -14.54 -3.39 31.43
CA PHE A 95 -15.37 -3.16 30.25
C PHE A 95 -16.03 -1.77 30.24
N LYS A 96 -16.47 -1.26 31.39
CA LYS A 96 -17.00 0.10 31.54
C LYS A 96 -15.94 1.20 31.41
N SER A 97 -14.66 0.85 31.53
CA SER A 97 -13.53 1.77 31.35
C SER A 97 -13.12 1.92 29.88
N LEU A 98 -13.41 0.93 29.04
CA LEU A 98 -13.07 0.96 27.62
C LEU A 98 -13.85 2.06 26.88
N PRO A 99 -13.25 2.67 25.84
CA PRO A 99 -13.91 3.70 25.05
C PRO A 99 -15.11 3.12 24.29
N SER A 100 -16.14 3.94 24.09
CA SER A 100 -17.21 3.65 23.12
C SER A 100 -16.67 3.65 21.69
N LEU A 101 -17.46 3.12 20.75
CA LEU A 101 -17.10 3.11 19.34
C LEU A 101 -16.77 4.53 18.81
N SER A 102 -17.58 5.52 19.19
CA SER A 102 -17.37 6.94 18.84
C SER A 102 -16.15 7.58 19.52
N GLN A 103 -15.75 7.11 20.70
CA GLN A 103 -14.57 7.62 21.41
C GLN A 103 -13.25 7.09 20.87
N ILE A 104 -13.26 5.94 20.18
CA ILE A 104 -12.07 5.41 19.49
C ILE A 104 -11.69 6.31 18.29
N ASP A 105 -12.67 7.00 17.71
CA ASP A 105 -12.48 7.95 16.60
C ASP A 105 -11.80 7.33 15.36
N SER A 106 -12.14 6.07 15.07
CA SER A 106 -11.65 5.38 13.88
C SER A 106 -12.33 5.92 12.61
N PRO A 107 -11.63 6.01 11.46
CA PRO A 107 -12.22 6.38 10.17
C PRO A 107 -13.49 5.64 9.76
N TYR A 108 -13.73 4.43 10.29
CA TYR A 108 -14.99 3.72 10.05
C TYR A 108 -16.23 4.49 10.55
N THR A 109 -16.08 5.25 11.64
CA THR A 109 -17.18 5.95 12.33
C THR A 109 -17.32 7.41 11.90
N TRP A 110 -16.54 7.86 10.92
CA TRP A 110 -16.54 9.23 10.46
C TRP A 110 -17.65 9.52 9.45
N SER A 111 -18.00 10.81 9.34
CA SER A 111 -18.95 11.30 8.35
C SER A 111 -18.42 11.09 6.93
N SER A 112 -19.32 11.09 5.94
CA SER A 112 -18.94 11.05 4.53
C SER A 112 -18.04 12.22 4.12
N GLN A 113 -18.26 13.41 4.72
CA GLN A 113 -17.43 14.60 4.47
C GLN A 113 -16.00 14.40 4.97
N ASP A 114 -15.81 13.86 6.19
CA ASP A 114 -14.48 13.61 6.74
C ASP A 114 -13.74 12.52 5.96
N LYS A 115 -14.44 11.42 5.62
CA LYS A 115 -13.91 10.34 4.80
C LYS A 115 -13.50 10.82 3.40
N ALA A 116 -14.19 11.82 2.85
CA ALA A 116 -13.85 12.39 1.54
C ALA A 116 -12.42 12.95 1.51
N TYR A 117 -11.86 13.42 2.62
CA TYR A 117 -10.48 13.90 2.71
C TYR A 117 -9.43 12.77 2.65
N LEU A 118 -9.81 11.52 2.92
CA LEU A 118 -8.94 10.35 2.76
C LEU A 118 -8.96 9.82 1.31
N LYS A 119 -9.82 10.34 0.43
CA LYS A 119 -9.87 9.91 -0.97
C LYS A 119 -8.52 10.14 -1.64
N GLY A 120 -8.03 9.11 -2.32
CA GLY A 120 -6.73 9.12 -2.99
C GLY A 120 -5.59 8.53 -2.16
N THR A 121 -5.79 8.26 -0.87
CA THR A 121 -4.83 7.54 -0.04
C THR A 121 -5.12 6.03 -0.03
N ASN A 122 -4.17 5.25 0.50
CA ASN A 122 -4.33 3.81 0.73
C ASN A 122 -5.48 3.53 1.71
N LEU A 123 -5.48 4.19 2.87
CA LEU A 123 -6.54 4.10 3.87
C LEU A 123 -7.93 4.33 3.26
N GLY A 124 -8.15 5.47 2.60
CA GLY A 124 -9.45 5.81 2.02
C GLY A 124 -9.94 4.79 0.98
N SER A 125 -9.01 4.15 0.26
CA SER A 125 -9.34 3.10 -0.72
C SER A 125 -9.69 1.76 -0.08
N SER A 126 -9.10 1.46 1.10
CA SER A 126 -9.25 0.16 1.77
C SER A 126 -10.41 0.07 2.76
N LEU A 127 -10.99 1.20 3.21
CA LEU A 127 -11.98 1.19 4.30
C LEU A 127 -13.18 0.26 4.02
N ASN A 128 -13.78 0.37 2.84
CA ASN A 128 -14.96 -0.43 2.50
C ASN A 128 -14.62 -1.92 2.33
N GLU A 129 -13.45 -2.24 1.74
CA GLU A 129 -12.99 -3.63 1.59
C GLU A 129 -12.72 -4.26 2.97
N ASN A 130 -12.02 -3.55 3.85
CA ASN A 130 -11.75 -4.01 5.21
C ASN A 130 -13.05 -4.18 6.02
N LEU A 131 -14.01 -3.27 5.86
CA LEU A 131 -15.31 -3.38 6.52
C LEU A 131 -16.07 -4.61 6.01
N ALA A 132 -16.08 -4.87 4.70
CA ALA A 132 -16.69 -6.07 4.14
C ALA A 132 -16.05 -7.35 4.73
N THR A 133 -14.71 -7.42 4.83
CA THR A 133 -14.03 -8.55 5.49
C THR A 133 -14.47 -8.72 6.94
N LEU A 134 -14.63 -7.64 7.70
CA LEU A 134 -15.14 -7.70 9.07
C LEU A 134 -16.60 -8.16 9.14
N VAL A 135 -17.43 -7.82 8.15
CA VAL A 135 -18.82 -8.29 8.07
C VAL A 135 -18.87 -9.80 7.82
N GLU A 136 -18.04 -10.32 6.92
CA GLU A 136 -17.93 -11.76 6.68
C GLU A 136 -17.45 -12.49 7.96
N GLU A 137 -16.40 -11.98 8.62
CA GLU A 137 -15.89 -12.52 9.89
C GLU A 137 -16.97 -12.53 10.99
N TRP A 138 -17.71 -11.42 11.14
CA TRP A 138 -18.82 -11.30 12.08
C TRP A 138 -19.91 -12.32 11.79
N TRP A 139 -20.31 -12.47 10.53
CA TRP A 139 -21.36 -13.38 10.10
C TRP A 139 -20.99 -14.84 10.37
N GLU A 140 -19.75 -15.24 10.08
CA GLU A 140 -19.25 -16.58 10.35
C GLU A 140 -19.32 -16.93 11.85
N VAL A 141 -18.94 -16.01 12.74
CA VAL A 141 -18.98 -16.25 14.18
C VAL A 141 -20.40 -16.21 14.73
N LEU A 142 -21.24 -15.28 14.25
CA LEU A 142 -22.64 -15.16 14.67
C LEU A 142 -23.39 -16.48 14.43
N ASN A 143 -23.15 -17.15 13.31
CA ASN A 143 -23.77 -18.44 12.96
C ASN A 143 -23.28 -19.63 13.81
N LYS A 144 -22.16 -19.47 14.53
CA LYS A 144 -21.63 -20.48 15.46
C LYS A 144 -22.14 -20.29 16.89
N LEU A 145 -22.91 -19.24 17.15
CA LEU A 145 -23.41 -18.94 18.49
C LEU A 145 -24.46 -19.98 18.94
N PRO A 146 -24.27 -20.67 20.07
CA PRO A 146 -25.21 -21.71 20.51
C PRO A 146 -26.62 -21.17 20.76
N GLU A 147 -27.65 -22.00 20.51
CA GLU A 147 -29.04 -21.65 20.77
C GLU A 147 -29.31 -21.38 22.27
N SER A 148 -28.57 -22.05 23.15
CA SER A 148 -28.68 -21.92 24.61
C SER A 148 -28.27 -20.55 25.15
N ILE A 149 -27.48 -19.77 24.40
CA ILE A 149 -27.07 -18.44 24.80
C ILE A 149 -28.21 -17.44 24.52
N PRO A 150 -28.72 -16.72 25.54
CA PRO A 150 -29.76 -15.71 25.35
C PRO A 150 -29.31 -14.59 24.42
N LYS A 151 -30.13 -14.31 23.40
CA LYS A 151 -29.85 -13.32 22.36
C LYS A 151 -30.67 -12.05 22.59
N PRO A 152 -30.19 -10.87 22.15
CA PRO A 152 -30.95 -9.63 22.27
C PRO A 152 -32.19 -9.67 21.37
N THR A 153 -33.21 -8.86 21.69
CA THR A 153 -34.49 -8.82 20.95
C THR A 153 -34.30 -8.56 19.45
N ASN A 154 -33.30 -7.74 19.09
CA ASN A 154 -33.01 -7.38 17.70
C ASN A 154 -32.10 -8.38 16.96
N HIS A 155 -31.77 -9.54 17.53
CA HIS A 155 -30.84 -10.50 16.92
C HIS A 155 -31.19 -10.87 15.47
N TYR A 156 -32.45 -11.21 15.20
CA TYR A 156 -32.89 -11.55 13.84
C TYR A 156 -32.90 -10.35 12.88
N ILE A 157 -33.01 -9.12 13.41
CA ILE A 157 -32.85 -7.90 12.61
C ILE A 157 -31.37 -7.72 12.28
N ASN A 158 -30.48 -7.91 13.26
CA ASN A 158 -29.04 -7.85 13.03
C ASN A 158 -28.63 -8.81 11.91
N MET A 159 -29.14 -10.04 11.89
CA MET A 159 -28.81 -11.00 10.83
C MET A 159 -29.16 -10.49 9.42
N LYS A 160 -30.17 -9.64 9.25
CA LYS A 160 -30.52 -9.06 7.95
C LYS A 160 -29.44 -8.13 7.41
N PHE A 161 -28.69 -7.46 8.29
CA PHE A 161 -27.60 -6.55 7.91
C PHE A 161 -26.57 -7.23 6.99
N TYR A 162 -26.30 -8.53 7.18
CA TYR A 162 -25.39 -9.29 6.30
C TYR A 162 -25.83 -9.30 4.82
N TYR A 163 -27.14 -9.27 4.55
CA TYR A 163 -27.66 -9.24 3.18
C TYR A 163 -27.78 -7.81 2.64
N GLU A 164 -27.81 -6.82 3.52
CA GLU A 164 -28.11 -5.43 3.18
C GLU A 164 -26.87 -4.52 3.17
N TYR A 165 -25.76 -4.90 3.83
CA TYR A 165 -24.58 -4.03 4.01
C TYR A 165 -23.99 -3.54 2.68
N LYS A 166 -24.14 -4.31 1.59
CA LYS A 166 -23.68 -3.95 0.25
C LYS A 166 -24.40 -2.72 -0.33
N PHE A 167 -25.55 -2.35 0.24
CA PHE A 167 -26.32 -1.17 -0.15
C PHE A 167 -26.09 0.03 0.77
N TYR A 168 -25.36 -0.14 1.89
CA TYR A 168 -25.07 0.94 2.82
C TYR A 168 -24.06 1.91 2.20
N LYS A 169 -24.32 3.21 2.42
CA LYS A 169 -23.40 4.29 2.10
C LYS A 169 -22.74 4.80 3.37
N ASP A 170 -21.75 5.68 3.21
CA ASP A 170 -21.02 6.27 4.35
C ASP A 170 -21.94 6.94 5.38
N ASP A 171 -23.01 7.61 4.94
CA ASP A 171 -23.97 8.25 5.84
C ASP A 171 -24.82 7.23 6.62
N ASP A 172 -25.20 6.10 5.99
CA ASP A 172 -25.92 5.01 6.66
C ASP A 172 -25.05 4.39 7.76
N TYR A 173 -23.78 4.11 7.45
CA TYR A 173 -22.80 3.63 8.42
C TYR A 173 -22.56 4.64 9.54
N PHE A 174 -22.43 5.92 9.20
CA PHE A 174 -22.22 6.99 10.18
C PHE A 174 -23.36 7.03 11.21
N GLU A 175 -24.63 7.04 10.75
CA GLU A 175 -25.78 7.04 11.65
C GLU A 175 -25.89 5.73 12.46
N MET A 176 -25.59 4.58 11.85
CA MET A 176 -25.61 3.29 12.54
C MET A 176 -24.56 3.19 13.65
N PHE A 177 -23.33 3.67 13.40
CA PHE A 177 -22.23 3.58 14.37
C PHE A 177 -22.28 4.67 15.44
N LYS A 178 -22.84 5.83 15.13
CA LYS A 178 -23.04 6.93 16.08
C LYS A 178 -24.04 6.57 17.18
N ASN A 179 -25.06 5.79 16.85
CA ASN A 179 -26.12 5.37 17.76
C ASN A 179 -25.86 3.95 18.31
N GLU A 180 -24.67 3.72 18.88
CA GLU A 180 -24.29 2.43 19.46
C GLU A 180 -25.26 2.01 20.60
N ASP A 181 -25.88 0.85 20.44
CA ASP A 181 -26.66 0.16 21.48
C ASP A 181 -25.84 -1.02 22.03
N VAL A 182 -25.34 -0.86 23.26
CA VAL A 182 -24.50 -1.86 23.93
C VAL A 182 -25.27 -3.16 24.19
N ASP A 183 -26.56 -3.09 24.52
CA ASP A 183 -27.37 -4.27 24.82
C ASP A 183 -27.64 -5.11 23.56
N ASN A 184 -27.52 -4.52 22.37
CA ASN A 184 -27.62 -5.20 21.09
C ASN A 184 -26.31 -5.90 20.66
N TRP A 185 -25.70 -6.66 21.57
CA TRP A 185 -24.34 -7.20 21.45
C TRP A 185 -24.07 -8.16 20.27
N THR A 186 -25.11 -8.67 19.61
CA THR A 186 -24.97 -9.50 18.40
C THR A 186 -24.90 -8.69 17.11
N SER A 187 -25.03 -7.36 17.20
CA SER A 187 -24.97 -6.46 16.04
C SER A 187 -23.56 -6.33 15.47
N PHE A 188 -23.48 -5.95 14.19
CA PHE A 188 -22.19 -5.62 13.58
C PHE A 188 -21.54 -4.39 14.24
N THR A 189 -22.32 -3.41 14.71
CA THR A 189 -21.81 -2.25 15.45
C THR A 189 -21.02 -2.66 16.70
N SER A 190 -21.58 -3.57 17.52
CA SER A 190 -20.87 -4.09 18.69
C SER A 190 -19.62 -4.89 18.29
N TYR A 191 -19.71 -5.66 17.19
CA TYR A 191 -18.56 -6.42 16.69
C TYR A 191 -17.43 -5.52 16.17
N LEU A 192 -17.76 -4.43 15.47
CA LEU A 192 -16.80 -3.43 15.02
C LEU A 192 -16.12 -2.77 16.22
N TRP A 193 -16.88 -2.42 17.27
CA TRP A 193 -16.30 -1.95 18.53
C TRP A 193 -15.27 -2.95 19.09
N ALA A 194 -15.65 -4.22 19.25
CA ALA A 194 -14.73 -5.23 19.79
C ALA A 194 -13.49 -5.43 18.90
N SER A 195 -13.66 -5.37 17.59
CA SER A 195 -12.56 -5.43 16.62
C SER A 195 -11.59 -4.26 16.79
N LEU A 196 -12.10 -3.04 16.99
CA LEU A 196 -11.29 -1.85 17.23
C LEU A 196 -10.64 -1.86 18.62
N ILE A 197 -11.30 -2.39 19.65
CA ILE A 197 -10.69 -2.62 20.96
C ILE A 197 -9.49 -3.56 20.83
N LEU A 198 -9.64 -4.71 20.16
CA LEU A 198 -8.50 -5.62 19.96
C LEU A 198 -7.39 -4.96 19.11
N LYS A 199 -7.74 -4.27 18.02
CA LYS A 199 -6.74 -3.58 17.17
C LYS A 199 -5.93 -2.53 17.92
N SER A 200 -6.54 -1.79 18.84
CA SER A 200 -5.88 -0.71 19.58
C SER A 200 -5.20 -1.15 20.87
N ARG A 201 -5.72 -2.17 21.55
CA ARG A 201 -5.34 -2.47 22.95
C ARG A 201 -4.75 -3.85 23.18
N SER A 202 -4.71 -4.69 22.15
CA SER A 202 -4.25 -6.07 22.33
C SER A 202 -2.73 -6.23 22.28
N PHE A 203 -2.29 -7.29 22.94
CA PHE A 203 -0.91 -7.78 22.95
C PHE A 203 -0.90 -9.20 22.37
N PRO A 204 0.24 -9.69 21.86
CA PRO A 204 0.31 -11.05 21.33
C PRO A 204 0.21 -12.10 22.44
N SER A 205 -0.77 -13.02 22.36
CA SER A 205 -1.01 -14.04 23.39
C SER A 205 0.11 -15.06 23.51
N TYR A 206 0.87 -15.30 22.44
CA TYR A 206 2.01 -16.22 22.46
C TYR A 206 3.11 -15.80 23.45
N LEU A 207 3.11 -14.54 23.91
CA LEU A 207 3.99 -14.10 24.99
C LEU A 207 3.73 -14.85 26.30
N LEU A 208 2.47 -15.18 26.59
CA LEU A 208 2.09 -15.92 27.80
C LEU A 208 2.46 -17.40 27.71
N SER A 209 2.26 -18.00 26.55
CA SER A 209 2.47 -19.43 26.35
C SER A 209 2.58 -19.75 24.86
N GLU A 210 3.50 -20.65 24.52
CA GLU A 210 3.66 -21.20 23.16
C GLU A 210 2.42 -22.00 22.68
N THR A 211 1.46 -22.28 23.57
CA THR A 211 0.20 -22.95 23.21
C THR A 211 -0.76 -22.07 22.41
N PHE A 212 -0.58 -20.74 22.44
CA PHE A 212 -1.36 -19.81 21.64
C PHE A 212 -0.81 -19.70 20.22
N GLU A 213 -1.68 -19.58 19.22
CA GLU A 213 -1.25 -19.32 17.86
C GLU A 213 -0.65 -17.90 17.74
N LYS A 214 0.25 -17.72 16.76
CA LYS A 214 0.98 -16.44 16.58
C LYS A 214 0.09 -15.23 16.35
N ASN A 215 -1.09 -15.43 15.76
CA ASN A 215 -2.07 -14.39 15.47
C ASN A 215 -3.03 -14.13 16.64
N GLU A 216 -3.05 -14.96 17.68
CA GLU A 216 -3.92 -14.76 18.84
C GLU A 216 -3.47 -13.57 19.68
N CYS A 217 -4.46 -12.83 20.19
CA CYS A 217 -4.23 -11.63 20.96
C CYS A 217 -4.92 -11.68 22.33
N MET A 218 -4.43 -10.87 23.25
CA MET A 218 -4.89 -10.74 24.62
C MET A 218 -5.06 -9.27 24.99
N LEU A 219 -5.95 -8.98 25.95
CA LEU A 219 -6.05 -7.67 26.59
C LEU A 219 -5.41 -7.73 27.97
N LEU A 220 -4.69 -6.66 28.31
CA LEU A 220 -3.98 -6.48 29.56
C LEU A 220 -4.52 -5.23 30.27
N PRO A 221 -5.61 -5.35 31.07
CA PRO A 221 -6.16 -4.22 31.81
C PRO A 221 -5.07 -3.45 32.58
N ILE A 222 -5.18 -2.13 32.65
CA ILE A 222 -4.19 -1.19 33.21
C ILE A 222 -2.99 -0.97 32.30
N ILE A 223 -2.35 -2.02 31.77
CA ILE A 223 -1.19 -1.88 30.88
C ILE A 223 -1.62 -1.28 29.52
N ASP A 224 -2.82 -1.62 29.05
CA ASP A 224 -3.42 -1.08 27.83
C ASP A 224 -3.85 0.40 27.91
N LEU A 225 -3.68 1.05 29.08
CA LEU A 225 -3.84 2.50 29.23
C LEU A 225 -2.57 3.29 28.90
N LEU A 226 -1.43 2.63 28.72
CA LEU A 226 -0.17 3.31 28.38
C LEU A 226 -0.17 3.74 26.92
N ASN A 227 0.08 5.04 26.67
CA ASN A 227 0.10 5.61 25.32
C ASN A 227 1.34 5.22 24.51
N HIS A 228 1.32 5.47 23.20
CA HIS A 228 2.39 5.11 22.28
C HIS A 228 3.53 6.13 22.22
N ASP A 229 4.77 5.65 22.31
CA ASP A 229 5.91 6.25 21.62
C ASP A 229 6.78 5.14 21.00
N SER A 230 7.04 5.23 19.69
CA SER A 230 7.92 4.29 18.96
C SER A 230 9.37 4.27 19.48
N LYS A 231 9.80 5.30 20.23
CA LYS A 231 11.13 5.40 20.83
C LYS A 231 11.19 4.91 22.27
N ALA A 232 10.03 4.66 22.89
CA ALA A 232 9.97 4.20 24.28
C ALA A 232 10.72 2.87 24.43
N LYS A 233 11.60 2.82 25.43
CA LYS A 233 12.36 1.61 25.76
C LYS A 233 11.57 0.85 26.82
N VAL A 234 10.95 -0.25 26.42
CA VAL A 234 10.06 -1.02 27.31
C VAL A 234 10.39 -2.50 27.25
N ASP A 235 10.29 -3.16 28.40
CA ASP A 235 10.37 -4.62 28.50
C ASP A 235 8.99 -5.18 28.82
N TRP A 236 8.63 -6.24 28.10
CA TRP A 236 7.49 -7.09 28.43
C TRP A 236 8.01 -8.44 28.90
N ARG A 237 7.54 -8.90 30.06
CA ARG A 237 7.93 -10.18 30.64
C ARG A 237 6.71 -10.95 31.09
N VAL A 238 6.84 -12.27 31.03
CA VAL A 238 5.84 -13.18 31.57
C VAL A 238 6.49 -13.97 32.69
N GLU A 239 5.93 -13.86 33.89
CA GLU A 239 6.37 -14.57 35.09
C GLU A 239 5.16 -15.14 35.82
N ASN A 240 5.21 -16.43 36.16
CA ASN A 240 4.14 -17.14 36.89
C ASN A 240 2.74 -16.95 36.26
N ASP A 241 2.66 -17.10 34.93
CA ASP A 241 1.43 -16.90 34.12
C ASP A 241 0.85 -15.47 34.16
N GLY A 242 1.53 -14.53 34.81
CA GLY A 242 1.23 -13.09 34.80
C GLY A 242 2.00 -12.33 33.72
N PHE A 243 1.71 -11.04 33.58
CA PHE A 243 2.37 -10.14 32.63
C PHE A 243 2.98 -8.95 33.32
N GLU A 244 4.18 -8.56 32.91
CA GLU A 244 4.91 -7.43 33.45
C GLU A 244 5.32 -6.45 32.36
N PHE A 245 5.01 -5.18 32.59
CA PHE A 245 5.52 -4.04 31.84
C PHE A 245 6.57 -3.30 32.68
N THR A 246 7.69 -2.95 32.06
CA THR A 246 8.71 -2.10 32.67
C THR A 246 9.17 -1.02 31.69
N SER A 247 9.21 0.24 32.14
CA SER A 247 9.84 1.31 31.38
C SER A 247 11.34 1.42 31.72
N ASN A 248 12.16 1.53 30.68
CA ASN A 248 13.62 1.70 30.73
C ASN A 248 14.06 3.13 30.36
N ASP A 249 13.11 4.05 30.20
CA ASP A 249 13.40 5.42 29.81
C ASP A 249 13.94 6.26 30.99
N GLU A 250 14.80 7.22 30.65
CA GLU A 250 15.31 8.20 31.61
C GLU A 250 14.30 9.34 31.79
N LEU A 251 13.26 9.07 32.58
CA LEU A 251 12.12 9.99 32.76
C LEU A 251 12.39 11.03 33.86
N LEU A 252 11.84 12.24 33.70
CA LEU A 252 11.71 13.26 34.75
C LEU A 252 10.36 13.14 35.46
N GLN A 253 10.26 13.70 36.66
CA GLN A 253 8.96 13.76 37.35
C GLN A 253 7.99 14.60 36.53
N GLY A 254 6.80 14.06 36.28
CA GLY A 254 5.77 14.65 35.44
C GLY A 254 5.77 14.15 33.99
N ASP A 255 6.83 13.49 33.54
CA ASP A 255 6.87 12.91 32.19
C ASP A 255 5.89 11.75 32.07
N GLU A 256 5.30 11.62 30.87
CA GLU A 256 4.44 10.49 30.54
C GLU A 256 5.26 9.21 30.32
N ILE A 257 4.75 8.10 30.84
CA ILE A 257 5.31 6.77 30.67
C ILE A 257 4.62 6.16 29.46
N PHE A 258 5.38 6.03 28.37
CA PHE A 258 4.90 5.45 27.12
C PHE A 258 5.16 3.95 27.06
N ASN A 259 4.28 3.25 26.34
CA ASN A 259 4.52 1.93 25.79
C ASN A 259 4.94 2.05 24.31
N ASN A 260 5.49 0.96 23.76
CA ASN A 260 5.88 0.89 22.36
C ASN A 260 4.95 -0.08 21.61
N TYR A 261 4.15 0.43 20.68
CA TYR A 261 3.22 -0.39 19.88
C TYR A 261 3.87 -0.94 18.60
N GLY A 262 5.12 -0.57 18.34
CA GLY A 262 5.90 -0.95 17.18
C GLY A 262 6.12 0.23 16.23
N LEU A 263 6.75 -0.06 15.09
CA LEU A 263 7.03 0.93 14.05
C LEU A 263 5.77 1.15 13.18
N LYS A 264 4.71 1.72 13.77
CA LYS A 264 3.42 1.93 13.11
C LYS A 264 3.41 3.21 12.26
N GLY A 265 2.94 3.09 11.03
CA GLY A 265 2.67 4.23 10.14
C GLY A 265 1.36 4.95 10.51
N ASN A 266 1.15 6.13 9.95
CA ASN A 266 -0.03 6.94 10.27
C ASN A 266 -1.34 6.30 9.78
N GLU A 267 -1.28 5.50 8.72
CA GLU A 267 -2.44 4.71 8.26
C GLU A 267 -2.96 3.76 9.35
N GLU A 268 -2.06 3.00 9.97
CA GLU A 268 -2.42 2.04 11.00
C GLU A 268 -2.84 2.74 12.30
N LEU A 269 -2.10 3.79 12.70
CA LEU A 269 -2.43 4.60 13.87
C LEU A 269 -3.82 5.23 13.75
N LEU A 270 -4.15 5.80 12.59
CA LEU A 270 -5.44 6.45 12.38
C LEU A 270 -6.57 5.42 12.37
N LEU A 271 -6.37 4.30 11.66
CA LEU A 271 -7.37 3.25 11.55
C LEU A 271 -7.70 2.60 12.90
N ALA A 272 -6.67 2.23 13.67
CA ALA A 272 -6.83 1.46 14.89
C ALA A 272 -7.01 2.33 16.14
N TYR A 273 -6.34 3.48 16.22
CA TYR A 273 -6.25 4.29 17.45
C TYR A 273 -6.90 5.67 17.33
N GLY A 274 -7.34 6.09 16.14
CA GLY A 274 -7.97 7.40 15.94
C GLY A 274 -7.00 8.58 16.03
N PHE A 275 -5.70 8.37 15.90
CA PHE A 275 -4.71 9.46 15.87
C PHE A 275 -3.64 9.29 14.80
N ALA A 276 -3.00 10.39 14.41
CA ALA A 276 -1.82 10.38 13.56
C ALA A 276 -0.68 11.15 14.25
N ILE A 277 0.56 10.82 13.91
CA ILE A 277 1.76 11.51 14.41
C ILE A 277 2.24 12.48 13.33
N GLU A 278 2.43 13.74 13.71
CA GLU A 278 3.04 14.73 12.82
C GLU A 278 4.47 14.32 12.47
N ASN A 279 4.83 14.36 11.18
CA ASN A 279 6.16 13.95 10.69
C ASN A 279 6.60 12.54 11.11
N ASN A 280 5.67 11.58 11.18
CA ASN A 280 5.97 10.19 11.53
C ASN A 280 7.03 9.56 10.61
N SER A 281 8.19 9.19 11.17
CA SER A 281 9.29 8.57 10.43
C SER A 281 9.01 7.12 10.01
N ASN A 282 8.02 6.48 10.63
CA ASN A 282 7.62 5.10 10.34
C ASN A 282 6.48 5.02 9.33
N ASP A 283 6.06 6.16 8.75
CA ASP A 283 4.99 6.16 7.77
C ASP A 283 5.43 5.54 6.44
N SER A 284 4.46 4.98 5.72
CA SER A 284 4.69 4.34 4.43
C SER A 284 3.49 4.49 3.51
N ILE A 285 3.74 4.35 2.21
CA ILE A 285 2.71 4.16 1.18
C ILE A 285 2.74 2.71 0.72
N ALA A 286 1.57 2.13 0.47
CA ALA A 286 1.45 0.75 0.01
C ALA A 286 1.09 0.69 -1.48
N LEU A 287 1.83 -0.11 -2.25
CA LEU A 287 1.56 -0.37 -3.65
C LEU A 287 1.21 -1.84 -3.83
N LYS A 288 -0.07 -2.12 -4.12
CA LYS A 288 -0.57 -3.46 -4.43
C LYS A 288 -0.62 -3.65 -5.94
N ILE A 289 0.06 -4.67 -6.45
CA ILE A 289 0.10 -5.02 -7.88
C ILE A 289 -0.48 -6.42 -8.05
N LYS A 290 -1.61 -6.54 -8.75
CA LYS A 290 -2.15 -7.85 -9.13
C LYS A 290 -1.53 -8.27 -10.46
N LEU A 291 -0.88 -9.42 -10.47
CA LEU A 291 -0.20 -9.97 -11.65
C LEU A 291 -0.70 -11.40 -11.93
N PRO A 292 -0.82 -11.80 -13.21
CA PRO A 292 -1.01 -13.21 -13.56
C PRO A 292 0.17 -14.06 -13.06
N GLN A 293 -0.09 -15.31 -12.67
CA GLN A 293 0.95 -16.22 -12.15
C GLN A 293 2.12 -16.43 -13.13
N GLU A 294 1.86 -16.40 -14.43
CA GLU A 294 2.89 -16.51 -15.46
C GLU A 294 3.89 -15.34 -15.39
N LYS A 295 3.39 -14.11 -15.15
CA LYS A 295 4.23 -12.93 -15.00
C LYS A 295 5.05 -12.95 -13.72
N VAL A 296 4.48 -13.47 -12.63
CA VAL A 296 5.22 -13.67 -11.38
C VAL A 296 6.40 -14.61 -11.60
N LYS A 297 6.18 -15.76 -12.27
CA LYS A 297 7.25 -16.71 -12.59
C LYS A 297 8.32 -16.11 -13.50
N GLU A 298 7.90 -15.31 -14.49
CA GLU A 298 8.83 -14.59 -15.36
C GLU A 298 9.71 -13.63 -14.55
N ILE A 299 9.13 -12.85 -13.63
CA ILE A 299 9.89 -11.95 -12.75
C ILE A 299 10.87 -12.72 -11.85
N GLU A 300 10.43 -13.82 -11.22
CA GLU A 300 11.30 -14.64 -10.37
C GLU A 300 12.44 -15.29 -11.18
N SER A 301 12.21 -15.64 -12.45
CA SER A 301 13.26 -16.19 -13.34
C SER A 301 14.40 -15.21 -13.65
N LEU A 302 14.17 -13.90 -13.48
CA LEU A 302 15.20 -12.86 -13.58
C LEU A 302 16.00 -12.69 -12.27
N GLY A 303 15.81 -13.57 -11.29
CA GLY A 303 16.47 -13.51 -9.99
C GLY A 303 15.90 -12.46 -9.04
N ILE A 304 14.75 -11.88 -9.37
CA ILE A 304 14.12 -10.82 -8.57
C ILE A 304 13.38 -11.47 -7.39
N LYS A 305 13.79 -11.11 -6.16
CA LYS A 305 13.11 -11.56 -4.95
C LYS A 305 11.86 -10.71 -4.69
N LEU A 306 10.71 -11.30 -4.99
CA LEU A 306 9.41 -10.71 -4.69
C LEU A 306 9.13 -10.72 -3.17
N PRO A 307 8.42 -9.71 -2.66
CA PRO A 307 8.16 -9.58 -1.24
C PRO A 307 7.11 -10.60 -0.77
N ASN A 308 7.23 -10.99 0.49
CA ASN A 308 6.24 -11.77 1.23
C ASN A 308 5.61 -10.93 2.35
N LEU A 309 4.41 -11.30 2.81
CA LEU A 309 3.73 -10.61 3.90
C LEU A 309 4.58 -10.56 5.18
N ASP A 310 5.31 -11.63 5.47
CA ASP A 310 6.21 -11.73 6.63
C ASP A 310 7.34 -10.70 6.60
N ASP A 311 7.78 -10.26 5.41
CA ASP A 311 8.87 -9.27 5.26
C ASP A 311 8.48 -7.90 5.88
N TYR A 312 7.18 -7.66 6.10
CA TYR A 312 6.64 -6.38 6.59
C TYR A 312 6.06 -6.45 8.00
N THR A 313 6.17 -7.59 8.69
CA THR A 313 5.70 -7.71 10.07
C THR A 313 6.66 -6.98 11.01
N ASN A 314 6.22 -5.83 11.54
CA ASN A 314 7.02 -4.94 12.42
C ASN A 314 6.85 -5.26 13.92
N SER A 315 6.60 -6.52 14.28
CA SER A 315 6.49 -6.90 15.70
C SER A 315 7.81 -6.62 16.41
N ILE A 316 7.75 -6.01 17.61
CA ILE A 316 8.92 -5.65 18.44
C ILE A 316 9.68 -6.89 18.93
N ILE A 317 9.07 -8.07 18.84
CA ILE A 317 9.64 -9.33 19.32
C ILE A 317 10.63 -9.86 18.27
N GLU A 318 11.86 -10.10 18.71
CA GLU A 318 13.06 -10.32 17.90
C GLU A 318 12.90 -11.24 16.67
N LYS A 319 13.44 -10.77 15.53
CA LYS A 319 13.40 -11.39 14.19
C LYS A 319 14.09 -12.76 14.06
N GLU A 320 14.69 -13.34 15.10
CA GLU A 320 15.53 -14.53 14.97
C GLU A 320 14.74 -15.85 14.85
N THR A 321 13.50 -15.93 15.36
CA THR A 321 12.66 -17.15 15.30
C THR A 321 11.72 -17.23 14.10
N TYR A 322 11.76 -16.26 13.18
CA TYR A 322 10.83 -16.15 12.04
C TYR A 322 11.21 -16.98 10.81
N ARG A 323 12.32 -17.72 10.83
CA ARG A 323 12.89 -18.35 9.61
C ARG A 323 12.36 -19.74 9.23
N GLN A 324 11.32 -20.29 9.86
CA GLN A 324 10.93 -21.70 9.62
C GLN A 324 9.45 -21.98 9.32
N VAL A 325 8.71 -21.02 8.78
CA VAL A 325 7.47 -21.37 8.07
C VAL A 325 7.61 -20.87 6.64
N GLU A 326 7.88 -21.78 5.71
CA GLU A 326 7.69 -21.52 4.28
C GLU A 326 6.18 -21.28 4.09
N SER A 327 5.73 -20.04 4.28
CA SER A 327 4.41 -19.63 3.83
C SER A 327 4.38 -19.90 2.33
N LYS A 328 3.47 -20.75 1.89
CA LYS A 328 3.22 -21.03 0.48
C LYS A 328 3.10 -19.67 -0.23
N LYS A 329 4.00 -19.39 -1.18
CA LYS A 329 4.00 -18.15 -1.99
C LYS A 329 2.74 -18.12 -2.87
N ASP A 330 1.61 -17.79 -2.27
CA ASP A 330 0.38 -17.55 -3.00
C ASP A 330 0.22 -16.04 -3.21
N TYR A 331 0.56 -15.60 -4.42
CA TYR A 331 0.41 -14.20 -4.83
C TYR A 331 -0.98 -13.94 -5.44
N SER A 332 -1.97 -14.81 -5.21
CA SER A 332 -3.35 -14.69 -5.72
C SER A 332 -4.00 -13.35 -5.36
N ASP A 333 -3.72 -12.83 -4.17
CA ASP A 333 -4.21 -11.52 -3.73
C ASP A 333 -3.40 -10.33 -4.24
N GLY A 334 -2.26 -10.57 -4.89
CA GLY A 334 -1.36 -9.56 -5.44
C GLY A 334 -0.12 -9.29 -4.59
N LEU A 335 0.89 -8.68 -5.21
CA LEU A 335 2.15 -8.30 -4.58
C LEU A 335 2.01 -6.97 -3.86
N LEU A 336 2.39 -6.94 -2.58
CA LEU A 336 2.37 -5.73 -1.76
C LEU A 336 3.79 -5.19 -1.56
N PHE A 337 3.99 -3.93 -1.93
CA PHE A 337 5.24 -3.20 -1.72
C PHE A 337 5.00 -2.01 -0.81
N PHE A 338 5.89 -1.77 0.14
CA PHE A 338 5.86 -0.58 0.98
C PHE A 338 7.00 0.36 0.60
N ILE A 339 6.70 1.64 0.39
CA ILE A 339 7.69 2.69 0.23
C ILE A 339 7.65 3.57 1.48
N ASN A 340 8.78 3.69 2.16
CA ASN A 340 8.92 4.43 3.41
C ASN A 340 10.04 5.49 3.30
N ALA A 341 10.44 6.08 4.42
CA ALA A 341 11.48 7.11 4.46
C ALA A 341 12.85 6.66 3.91
N ASN A 342 13.13 5.34 3.85
CA ASN A 342 14.36 4.78 3.27
C ASN A 342 14.38 4.83 1.73
N GLY A 343 13.26 5.17 1.10
CA GLY A 343 13.12 5.28 -0.36
C GLY A 343 12.44 4.08 -1.00
N VAL A 344 12.43 4.09 -2.33
CA VAL A 344 11.77 3.08 -3.17
C VAL A 344 12.56 1.75 -3.09
N PRO A 345 11.91 0.63 -2.73
CA PRO A 345 12.55 -0.67 -2.71
C PRO A 345 13.12 -1.10 -4.07
N GLU A 346 14.31 -1.67 -4.08
CA GLU A 346 14.96 -2.14 -5.31
C GLU A 346 14.14 -3.22 -6.02
N ASN A 347 13.53 -4.15 -5.26
CA ASN A 347 12.68 -5.19 -5.85
C ASN A 347 11.41 -4.62 -6.49
N LEU A 348 10.87 -3.50 -5.99
CA LEU A 348 9.76 -2.80 -6.64
C LEU A 348 10.19 -2.20 -7.98
N ILE A 349 11.37 -1.56 -8.02
CA ILE A 349 11.95 -1.00 -9.24
C ILE A 349 12.16 -2.12 -10.28
N GLN A 350 12.83 -3.20 -9.88
CA GLN A 350 13.10 -4.34 -10.74
C GLN A 350 11.83 -5.02 -11.24
N THR A 351 10.79 -5.09 -10.40
CA THR A 351 9.46 -5.59 -10.80
C THR A 351 8.91 -4.76 -11.95
N PHE A 352 8.90 -3.42 -11.85
CA PHE A 352 8.43 -2.56 -12.94
C PHE A 352 9.31 -2.65 -14.20
N GLN A 353 10.62 -2.85 -14.04
CA GLN A 353 11.54 -3.07 -15.16
C GLN A 353 11.31 -4.42 -15.86
N ALA A 354 10.95 -5.47 -15.11
CA ALA A 354 10.59 -6.76 -15.66
C ALA A 354 9.22 -6.73 -16.37
N LEU A 355 8.25 -5.97 -15.84
CA LEU A 355 6.90 -5.88 -16.41
C LEU A 355 6.86 -5.26 -17.81
N VAL A 356 7.83 -4.43 -18.15
CA VAL A 356 7.92 -3.79 -19.48
C VAL A 356 8.65 -4.64 -20.51
N LYS A 357 9.18 -5.82 -20.13
CA LYS A 357 9.89 -6.73 -21.04
C LYS A 357 9.06 -7.05 -22.29
N ASN A 358 9.67 -6.90 -23.47
CA ASN A 358 9.06 -7.29 -24.73
C ASN A 358 9.70 -8.57 -25.32
N GLN A 359 9.16 -9.03 -26.45
CA GLN A 359 9.56 -10.27 -27.10
C GLN A 359 11.02 -10.34 -27.58
N TRP A 360 11.70 -9.19 -27.76
CA TRP A 360 13.11 -9.13 -28.17
C TRP A 360 14.08 -9.04 -26.98
N GLU A 361 13.56 -9.06 -25.75
CA GLU A 361 14.32 -8.85 -24.51
C GLU A 361 14.35 -10.12 -23.66
N ASP A 362 14.48 -11.29 -24.28
CA ASP A 362 14.56 -12.59 -23.60
C ASP A 362 15.98 -12.86 -23.05
N THR A 363 16.44 -11.96 -22.19
CA THR A 363 17.70 -12.01 -21.46
C THR A 363 17.48 -12.50 -20.03
N GLU A 364 18.43 -13.25 -19.46
CA GLU A 364 18.47 -13.61 -18.02
C GLU A 364 18.67 -12.38 -17.09
N SER A 365 18.65 -11.17 -17.64
CA SER A 365 18.91 -9.92 -16.92
C SER A 365 18.08 -8.76 -17.49
N ILE A 366 17.95 -7.69 -16.71
CA ILE A 366 17.19 -6.50 -17.08
C ILE A 366 17.98 -5.63 -18.09
N THR A 367 17.41 -5.43 -19.29
CA THR A 367 18.01 -4.63 -20.37
C THR A 367 18.01 -3.12 -20.08
N LEU A 368 18.70 -2.32 -20.89
CA LEU A 368 18.74 -0.86 -20.76
C LEU A 368 17.34 -0.24 -20.97
N ARG A 369 16.61 -0.68 -22.00
CA ARG A 369 15.26 -0.21 -22.29
C ARG A 369 14.29 -0.61 -21.18
N MET A 370 14.38 -1.83 -20.66
CA MET A 370 13.61 -2.27 -19.49
C MET A 370 13.88 -1.38 -18.27
N LYS A 371 15.14 -1.04 -17.99
CA LYS A 371 15.51 -0.13 -16.90
C LYS A 371 14.84 1.23 -17.02
N LEU A 372 14.97 1.86 -18.19
CA LEU A 372 14.43 3.20 -18.44
C LEU A 372 12.90 3.21 -18.49
N SER A 373 12.31 2.30 -19.24
CA SER A 373 10.86 2.17 -19.38
C SER A 373 10.20 1.82 -18.05
N GLY A 374 10.75 0.87 -17.28
CA GLY A 374 10.22 0.49 -15.98
C GLY A 374 10.26 1.62 -14.96
N LEU A 375 11.37 2.40 -14.91
CA LEU A 375 11.45 3.59 -14.06
C LEU A 375 10.40 4.64 -14.46
N ASN A 376 10.19 4.86 -15.76
CA ASN A 376 9.16 5.79 -16.22
C ASN A 376 7.74 5.32 -15.83
N HIS A 377 7.42 4.04 -16.00
CA HIS A 377 6.11 3.49 -15.60
C HIS A 377 5.88 3.58 -14.09
N LEU A 378 6.88 3.25 -13.27
CA LEU A 378 6.79 3.40 -11.82
C LEU A 378 6.62 4.87 -11.43
N ARG A 379 7.40 5.78 -12.03
CA ARG A 379 7.26 7.21 -11.80
C ARG A 379 5.86 7.69 -12.11
N THR A 380 5.34 7.37 -13.29
CA THR A 380 4.00 7.80 -13.72
C THR A 380 2.93 7.27 -12.78
N ALA A 381 3.02 6.00 -12.36
CA ALA A 381 2.08 5.43 -11.39
C ALA A 381 2.11 6.17 -10.04
N LEU A 382 3.29 6.56 -9.55
CA LEU A 382 3.42 7.34 -8.31
C LEU A 382 2.96 8.79 -8.50
N GLU A 383 3.22 9.43 -9.65
CA GLU A 383 2.74 10.78 -9.99
C GLU A 383 1.20 10.81 -10.03
N SER A 384 0.56 9.85 -10.71
CA SER A 384 -0.90 9.72 -10.74
C SER A 384 -1.49 9.52 -9.35
N LYS A 385 -0.89 8.67 -8.50
CA LYS A 385 -1.37 8.46 -7.12
C LYS A 385 -1.21 9.71 -6.26
N LYS A 386 -0.08 10.40 -6.37
CA LYS A 386 0.19 11.65 -5.66
C LYS A 386 -0.86 12.73 -5.95
N GLU A 387 -1.27 12.87 -7.21
CA GLU A 387 -2.26 13.86 -7.64
C GLU A 387 -3.65 13.64 -7.03
N LEU A 388 -3.95 12.42 -6.55
CA LEU A 388 -5.21 12.12 -5.87
C LEU A 388 -5.23 12.52 -4.39
N VAL A 389 -4.07 12.71 -3.76
CA VAL A 389 -3.97 13.00 -2.32
C VAL A 389 -4.39 14.46 -2.05
N GLN A 390 -5.39 14.64 -1.18
CA GLN A 390 -5.89 15.96 -0.83
C GLN A 390 -5.02 16.63 0.25
N LEU A 391 -4.62 17.88 0.01
CA LEU A 391 -3.85 18.68 0.98
C LEU A 391 -4.65 19.83 1.60
N SER A 392 -5.75 20.23 0.96
CA SER A 392 -6.63 21.29 1.45
C SER A 392 -7.66 20.70 2.41
N ILE A 393 -7.25 20.46 3.65
CA ILE A 393 -8.07 19.89 4.71
C ILE A 393 -8.37 20.99 5.75
N PRO A 394 -9.63 21.11 6.24
CA PRO A 394 -9.96 21.98 7.35
C PRO A 394 -9.09 21.69 8.59
N GLN A 395 -9.12 22.55 9.59
CA GLN A 395 -8.40 22.30 10.86
C GLN A 395 -9.30 22.56 12.07
N ASP A 396 -10.61 22.42 11.87
CA ASP A 396 -11.64 22.79 12.84
C ASP A 396 -11.70 21.80 14.02
N THR A 397 -11.23 20.58 13.82
CA THR A 397 -11.28 19.49 14.81
C THR A 397 -9.92 18.81 14.95
N THR A 398 -9.76 18.01 16.01
CA THR A 398 -8.57 17.18 16.20
C THR A 398 -8.44 16.13 15.09
N HIS A 399 -9.53 15.48 14.69
CA HIS A 399 -9.51 14.50 13.59
C HIS A 399 -9.04 15.15 12.29
N HIS A 400 -9.46 16.38 11.98
CA HIS A 400 -9.03 17.11 10.79
C HIS A 400 -7.51 17.35 10.77
N LYS A 401 -6.91 17.63 11.93
CA LYS A 401 -5.45 17.74 12.06
C LYS A 401 -4.76 16.40 11.78
N TYR A 402 -5.31 15.30 12.28
CA TYR A 402 -4.75 13.96 12.02
C TYR A 402 -4.85 13.54 10.55
N ILE A 403 -5.98 13.80 9.90
CA ILE A 403 -6.15 13.59 8.45
C ILE A 403 -5.10 14.40 7.69
N LYS A 404 -4.90 15.67 8.07
CA LYS A 404 -3.90 16.53 7.46
C LYS A 404 -2.49 15.96 7.60
N TRP A 405 -2.07 15.58 8.81
CA TRP A 405 -0.74 15.01 9.03
C TRP A 405 -0.52 13.70 8.25
N TYR A 406 -1.52 12.84 8.17
CA TYR A 406 -1.46 11.64 7.35
C TYR A 406 -1.30 12.00 5.87
N ASN A 407 -2.18 12.82 5.30
CA ASN A 407 -2.13 13.17 3.88
C ASN A 407 -0.83 13.90 3.48
N GLU A 408 -0.34 14.83 4.33
CA GLU A 408 0.94 15.50 4.11
C GLU A 408 2.11 14.52 4.11
N SER A 409 2.10 13.53 5.01
CA SER A 409 3.11 12.48 5.07
C SER A 409 3.08 11.59 3.82
N GLN A 410 1.89 11.16 3.39
CA GLN A 410 1.71 10.37 2.16
C GLN A 410 2.22 11.15 0.93
N HIS A 411 1.85 12.43 0.82
CA HIS A 411 2.31 13.30 -0.26
C HIS A 411 3.84 13.51 -0.24
N LYS A 412 4.44 13.64 0.95
CA LYS A 412 5.91 13.73 1.12
C LYS A 412 6.61 12.45 0.65
N LEU A 413 6.08 11.28 0.99
CA LEU A 413 6.61 9.97 0.55
C LEU A 413 6.52 9.80 -0.97
N TYR A 414 5.39 10.16 -1.60
CA TYR A 414 5.31 10.16 -3.06
C TYR A 414 6.34 11.10 -3.70
N ASN A 415 6.47 12.32 -3.18
CA ASN A 415 7.43 13.31 -3.70
C ASN A 415 8.88 12.85 -3.61
N SER A 416 9.31 12.32 -2.46
CA SER A 416 10.67 11.82 -2.28
C SER A 416 10.95 10.64 -3.23
N SER A 417 9.98 9.73 -3.37
CA SER A 417 10.06 8.57 -4.26
C SER A 417 10.18 8.96 -5.72
N ILE A 418 9.33 9.87 -6.19
CA ILE A 418 9.38 10.41 -7.57
C ILE A 418 10.72 11.09 -7.83
N LYS A 419 11.23 11.86 -6.87
CA LYS A 419 12.53 12.53 -6.98
C LYS A 419 13.67 11.50 -7.08
N GLN A 420 13.65 10.46 -6.25
CA GLN A 420 14.64 9.37 -6.30
C GLN A 420 14.64 8.68 -7.66
N ILE A 421 13.45 8.31 -8.18
CA ILE A 421 13.30 7.67 -9.49
C ILE A 421 13.82 8.59 -10.61
N LYS A 422 13.50 9.90 -10.58
CA LYS A 422 14.03 10.88 -11.54
C LYS A 422 15.55 10.96 -11.52
N GLN A 423 16.16 10.91 -10.33
CA GLN A 423 17.62 10.90 -10.20
C GLN A 423 18.23 9.63 -10.78
N MET A 424 17.63 8.46 -10.54
CA MET A 424 18.07 7.19 -11.11
C MET A 424 17.95 7.18 -12.64
N GLU A 425 16.81 7.61 -13.17
CA GLU A 425 16.57 7.72 -14.62
C GLU A 425 17.62 8.64 -15.27
N ASN A 426 17.83 9.85 -14.72
CA ASN A 426 18.81 10.79 -15.25
C ASN A 426 20.25 10.27 -15.19
N LYS A 427 20.60 9.52 -14.13
CA LYS A 427 21.91 8.87 -14.02
C LYS A 427 22.11 7.87 -15.16
N ILE A 428 21.14 6.97 -15.37
CA ILE A 428 21.20 5.96 -16.44
C ILE A 428 21.30 6.66 -17.80
N LEU A 429 20.46 7.66 -18.07
CA LEU A 429 20.49 8.43 -19.33
C LEU A 429 21.84 9.08 -19.59
N SER A 430 22.50 9.59 -18.55
CA SER A 430 23.82 10.22 -18.69
C SER A 430 24.93 9.21 -18.99
N GLU A 431 24.87 8.03 -18.36
CA GLU A 431 25.83 6.93 -18.52
C GLU A 431 25.67 6.21 -19.88
N SER A 432 24.44 6.15 -20.41
CA SER A 432 24.12 5.43 -21.65
C SER A 432 23.88 6.35 -22.85
N LYS A 433 24.32 7.62 -22.81
CA LYS A 433 24.05 8.61 -23.87
C LYS A 433 24.44 8.15 -25.29
N SER A 434 25.51 7.37 -25.43
CA SER A 434 25.93 6.79 -26.71
C SER A 434 24.93 5.81 -27.31
N ASN A 435 24.11 5.20 -26.47
CA ASN A 435 23.13 4.18 -26.82
C ASN A 435 21.72 4.75 -27.01
N LEU A 436 21.55 6.07 -26.99
CA LEU A 436 20.24 6.71 -27.03
C LEU A 436 20.13 7.62 -28.24
N ILE A 437 19.02 7.48 -28.98
CA ILE A 437 18.70 8.35 -30.11
C ILE A 437 17.39 9.08 -29.81
N THR A 438 17.46 10.41 -29.72
CA THR A 438 16.29 11.28 -29.58
C THR A 438 15.91 11.89 -30.92
N LEU A 439 14.63 12.24 -31.10
CA LEU A 439 14.17 12.86 -32.34
C LEU A 439 14.87 14.22 -32.60
N LYS A 440 15.17 14.99 -31.54
CA LYS A 440 15.96 16.22 -31.64
C LYS A 440 17.38 15.97 -32.17
N SER A 441 17.98 14.84 -31.81
CA SER A 441 19.31 14.46 -32.32
C SER A 441 19.25 14.01 -33.78
N VAL A 442 18.18 13.31 -34.17
CA VAL A 442 17.90 12.93 -35.57
C VAL A 442 17.73 14.16 -36.43
N TYR A 443 16.84 15.07 -36.04
CA TYR A 443 16.55 16.33 -36.74
C TYR A 443 17.82 17.17 -36.99
N LYS A 444 18.78 17.16 -36.05
CA LYS A 444 20.04 17.91 -36.19
C LYS A 444 21.10 17.21 -37.03
N LYS A 445 21.15 15.87 -37.04
CA LYS A 445 22.23 15.10 -37.66
C LYS A 445 21.91 14.69 -39.09
N ASP A 446 20.67 14.33 -39.38
CA ASP A 446 20.24 13.90 -40.72
C ASP A 446 19.63 15.08 -41.49
N VAL A 447 20.51 15.87 -42.12
CA VAL A 447 20.13 17.10 -42.85
C VAL A 447 19.12 16.80 -43.97
N LYS A 448 19.24 15.66 -44.64
CA LYS A 448 18.30 15.25 -45.70
C LYS A 448 16.90 15.05 -45.10
N PHE A 449 16.80 14.33 -43.99
CA PHE A 449 15.51 14.16 -43.29
C PHE A 449 14.98 15.48 -42.72
N GLN A 450 15.84 16.33 -42.16
CA GLN A 450 15.44 17.66 -41.71
C GLN A 450 14.80 18.48 -42.84
N GLN A 451 15.42 18.47 -44.03
CA GLN A 451 14.91 19.18 -45.19
C GLN A 451 13.57 18.63 -45.67
N SER A 452 13.33 17.32 -45.60
CA SER A 452 12.02 16.77 -45.99
C SER A 452 10.89 17.19 -45.06
N LEU A 453 11.18 17.42 -43.78
CA LEU A 453 10.17 17.93 -42.83
C LEU A 453 9.76 19.38 -43.13
N LEU A 454 10.57 20.18 -43.83
CA LEU A 454 10.19 21.52 -44.28
C LEU A 454 9.03 21.48 -45.28
N PHE A 455 9.00 20.46 -46.14
CA PHE A 455 7.91 20.25 -47.11
C PHE A 455 6.59 19.85 -46.43
N LEU A 456 6.66 19.28 -45.22
CA LEU A 456 5.51 19.04 -44.36
C LEU A 456 5.10 20.27 -43.53
N GLY A 457 5.77 21.42 -43.72
CA GLY A 457 5.45 22.67 -43.03
C GLY A 457 6.12 22.84 -41.66
N PHE A 458 7.17 22.07 -41.35
CA PHE A 458 7.88 22.17 -40.07
C PHE A 458 9.23 22.92 -40.22
N PRO A 459 9.29 24.25 -40.03
CA PRO A 459 10.51 25.05 -40.20
C PRO A 459 11.59 24.76 -39.16
N ASP A 460 11.20 24.29 -37.98
CA ASP A 460 12.08 23.95 -36.87
C ASP A 460 11.53 22.77 -36.04
N TYR A 461 12.32 22.29 -35.10
CA TYR A 461 11.96 21.16 -34.24
C TYR A 461 10.82 21.47 -33.27
N GLU A 462 10.70 22.73 -32.82
CA GLU A 462 9.68 23.10 -31.83
C GLU A 462 8.28 23.06 -32.47
N THR A 463 8.15 23.45 -33.74
CA THR A 463 6.89 23.34 -34.51
C THR A 463 6.40 21.88 -34.62
N ILE A 464 7.32 20.91 -34.67
CA ILE A 464 6.97 19.47 -34.67
C ILE A 464 6.35 19.08 -33.33
N LEU A 465 6.91 19.57 -32.22
CA LEU A 465 6.40 19.29 -30.88
C LEU A 465 5.01 19.91 -30.67
N GLU A 466 4.84 21.17 -31.09
CA GLU A 466 3.56 21.90 -31.00
C GLU A 466 2.44 21.24 -31.82
N SER A 467 2.80 20.57 -32.92
CA SER A 467 1.85 19.90 -33.82
C SER A 467 1.59 18.43 -33.47
N GLU A 468 2.19 17.92 -32.40
CA GLU A 468 2.09 16.51 -31.96
C GLU A 468 2.44 15.50 -33.08
N PHE A 469 3.40 15.84 -33.95
CA PHE A 469 3.76 15.05 -35.15
C PHE A 469 4.99 14.14 -34.95
N GLN A 470 5.44 13.95 -33.71
CA GLN A 470 6.69 13.25 -33.38
C GLN A 470 6.67 11.78 -33.82
N ASP A 471 5.54 11.09 -33.65
CA ASP A 471 5.41 9.67 -33.98
C ASP A 471 5.55 9.45 -35.49
N GLN A 472 4.90 10.27 -36.31
CA GLN A 472 5.02 10.22 -37.77
C GLN A 472 6.44 10.51 -38.21
N CYS A 473 7.14 11.46 -37.57
CA CYS A 473 8.56 11.68 -37.82
C CYS A 473 9.39 10.42 -37.54
N TRP A 474 9.15 9.72 -36.43
CA TRP A 474 9.83 8.45 -36.15
C TRP A 474 9.55 7.39 -37.21
N LEU A 475 8.29 7.25 -37.63
CA LEU A 475 7.91 6.28 -38.67
C LEU A 475 8.64 6.54 -39.98
N LEU A 476 8.63 7.79 -40.45
CA LEU A 476 9.34 8.15 -41.67
C LEU A 476 10.86 7.94 -41.54
N TRP A 477 11.45 8.32 -40.40
CA TRP A 477 12.89 8.22 -40.22
C TRP A 477 13.38 6.77 -40.17
N LEU A 478 12.65 5.87 -39.49
CA LEU A 478 13.02 4.47 -39.41
C LEU A 478 12.97 3.77 -40.79
N ILE A 479 11.98 4.07 -41.64
CA ILE A 479 11.93 3.57 -43.02
C ILE A 479 13.10 4.12 -43.84
N ARG A 480 13.45 5.40 -43.64
CA ARG A 480 14.64 6.00 -44.26
C ARG A 480 15.92 5.28 -43.83
N VAL A 481 16.05 4.89 -42.57
CA VAL A 481 17.20 4.08 -42.08
C VAL A 481 17.20 2.69 -42.71
N TYR A 482 16.03 2.05 -42.87
CA TYR A 482 15.91 0.78 -43.60
C TYR A 482 16.46 0.89 -45.03
N ASN A 483 16.08 1.97 -45.73
CA ASN A 483 16.49 2.29 -47.10
C ASN A 483 17.88 2.94 -47.22
N LYS A 484 18.69 2.95 -46.15
CA LYS A 484 20.05 3.49 -46.13
C LYS A 484 20.93 2.90 -47.25
N LYS A 485 21.62 3.78 -48.00
CA LYS A 485 22.69 3.40 -48.94
C LYS A 485 24.02 3.16 -48.22
N PRO A 486 24.95 2.36 -48.79
CA PRO A 486 26.25 2.07 -48.17
C PRO A 486 27.01 3.33 -47.70
N ASP A 487 26.91 4.43 -48.44
CA ASP A 487 27.66 5.67 -48.19
C ASP A 487 27.00 6.62 -47.16
N ASP A 488 25.77 6.34 -46.69
CA ASP A 488 25.06 7.21 -45.74
C ASP A 488 25.46 6.90 -44.27
N GLU A 489 26.74 7.13 -43.91
CA GLU A 489 27.31 6.80 -42.58
C GLU A 489 26.54 7.38 -41.37
N VAL A 490 25.79 8.46 -41.57
CA VAL A 490 24.97 9.13 -40.54
C VAL A 490 23.83 8.22 -40.02
N LEU A 491 23.31 7.31 -40.84
CA LEU A 491 22.18 6.45 -40.49
C LEU A 491 22.65 5.18 -39.75
N PRO A 492 22.06 4.82 -38.60
CA PRO A 492 22.56 3.74 -37.76
C PRO A 492 22.34 2.35 -38.38
N HIS A 493 23.42 1.57 -38.47
CA HIS A 493 23.36 0.20 -39.01
C HIS A 493 22.55 -0.76 -38.15
N TRP A 494 22.58 -0.61 -36.82
CA TRP A 494 21.87 -1.52 -35.93
C TRP A 494 20.35 -1.45 -36.15
N ILE A 495 19.78 -0.25 -36.35
CA ILE A 495 18.35 -0.08 -36.68
C ILE A 495 18.02 -0.74 -38.02
N GLN A 496 18.86 -0.54 -39.04
CA GLN A 496 18.64 -1.15 -40.36
C GLN A 496 18.59 -2.69 -40.26
N SER A 497 19.49 -3.28 -39.48
CA SER A 497 19.53 -4.73 -39.25
C SER A 497 18.26 -5.22 -38.53
N LEU A 498 17.82 -4.54 -37.46
CA LEU A 498 16.60 -4.89 -36.74
C LEU A 498 15.34 -4.74 -37.61
N PHE A 499 15.27 -3.68 -38.42
CA PHE A 499 14.17 -3.46 -39.34
C PHE A 499 14.10 -4.60 -40.38
N LYS A 500 15.22 -4.95 -41.00
CA LYS A 500 15.30 -6.07 -41.96
C LYS A 500 14.87 -7.39 -41.33
N HIS A 501 15.32 -7.66 -40.11
CA HIS A 501 14.91 -8.85 -39.39
C HIS A 501 13.38 -8.85 -39.18
N LEU A 502 12.82 -7.79 -38.58
CA LEU A 502 11.40 -7.71 -38.29
C LEU A 502 10.54 -7.79 -39.56
N ARG A 503 10.98 -7.16 -40.65
CA ARG A 503 10.31 -7.23 -41.95
C ARG A 503 10.19 -8.66 -42.49
N ASN A 504 11.16 -9.50 -42.20
CA ASN A 504 11.23 -10.90 -42.66
C ASN A 504 10.51 -11.86 -41.71
N THR A 505 10.37 -11.52 -40.43
CA THR A 505 9.82 -12.42 -39.41
C THR A 505 8.39 -12.06 -38.98
N TYR A 506 7.98 -10.81 -39.16
CA TYR A 506 6.66 -10.34 -38.75
C TYR A 506 5.61 -10.56 -39.85
N ASP A 507 4.52 -11.21 -39.49
CA ASP A 507 3.35 -11.36 -40.36
C ASP A 507 2.37 -10.20 -40.14
N ILE A 508 2.13 -9.41 -41.17
CA ILE A 508 1.30 -8.21 -41.10
C ILE A 508 -0.17 -8.61 -41.01
N THR A 509 -0.83 -8.19 -39.94
CA THR A 509 -2.24 -8.53 -39.71
C THR A 509 -3.19 -7.52 -40.36
N THR A 510 -4.45 -7.92 -40.54
CA THR A 510 -5.52 -7.01 -40.99
C THR A 510 -5.67 -5.80 -40.06
N GLN A 511 -5.49 -5.99 -38.75
CA GLN A 511 -5.59 -4.90 -37.77
C GLN A 511 -4.46 -3.87 -37.96
N ASP A 512 -3.25 -4.33 -38.28
CA ASP A 512 -2.13 -3.43 -38.56
C ASP A 512 -2.43 -2.55 -39.77
N VAL A 513 -2.96 -3.15 -40.84
CA VAL A 513 -3.38 -2.40 -42.03
C VAL A 513 -4.40 -1.33 -41.68
N LEU A 514 -5.40 -1.64 -40.83
CA LEU A 514 -6.40 -0.66 -40.40
C LEU A 514 -5.80 0.48 -39.57
N ASN A 515 -4.85 0.18 -38.69
CA ASN A 515 -4.22 1.17 -37.81
C ASN A 515 -3.35 2.18 -38.56
N TYR A 516 -2.68 1.75 -39.64
CA TYR A 516 -1.65 2.54 -40.31
C TYR A 516 -2.04 3.07 -41.69
N ARG A 517 -3.06 2.50 -42.36
CA ARG A 517 -3.43 2.87 -43.73
C ARG A 517 -3.74 4.35 -43.89
N SER A 518 -4.60 4.92 -43.05
CA SER A 518 -5.00 6.32 -43.17
C SER A 518 -3.82 7.28 -42.99
N ILE A 519 -2.93 6.99 -42.04
CA ILE A 519 -1.73 7.79 -41.80
C ILE A 519 -0.80 7.71 -43.01
N TYR A 520 -0.57 6.51 -43.54
CA TYR A 520 0.26 6.28 -44.70
C TYR A 520 -0.28 7.02 -45.94
N GLU A 521 -1.56 6.84 -46.27
CA GLU A 521 -2.20 7.41 -47.47
C GLU A 521 -2.18 8.95 -47.46
N ASN A 522 -2.25 9.56 -46.28
CA ASN A 522 -2.21 11.01 -46.10
C ASN A 522 -0.78 11.60 -46.11
N LEU A 523 0.26 10.78 -46.04
CA LEU A 523 1.62 11.25 -45.80
C LEU A 523 2.61 10.81 -46.89
N VAL A 524 2.75 9.50 -47.10
CA VAL A 524 3.85 8.96 -47.93
C VAL A 524 3.68 9.27 -49.42
N PRO A 525 2.50 9.11 -50.04
CA PRO A 525 2.33 9.40 -51.47
C PRO A 525 2.64 10.85 -51.86
N ASP A 526 2.27 11.83 -51.02
CA ASP A 526 2.55 13.24 -51.28
C ASP A 526 4.06 13.53 -51.12
N LEU A 527 4.69 12.96 -50.09
CA LEU A 527 6.14 13.05 -49.89
C LEU A 527 6.96 12.43 -51.04
N GLN A 528 6.47 11.38 -51.69
CA GLN A 528 7.08 10.80 -52.89
C GLN A 528 7.05 11.74 -54.10
N LEU A 529 6.04 12.62 -54.18
CA LEU A 529 5.95 13.64 -55.22
C LEU A 529 6.84 14.85 -54.90
N GLN A 530 6.85 15.28 -53.64
CA GLN A 530 7.53 16.51 -53.22
C GLN A 530 9.04 16.33 -52.96
N VAL A 531 9.46 15.19 -52.42
CA VAL A 531 10.85 14.91 -52.02
C VAL A 531 11.30 13.51 -52.50
N PRO A 532 11.27 13.24 -53.83
CA PRO A 532 11.53 11.92 -54.40
C PRO A 532 12.94 11.39 -54.08
N GLU A 533 13.92 12.27 -53.87
CA GLU A 533 15.30 11.90 -53.49
C GLU A 533 15.42 11.22 -52.12
N ILE A 534 14.35 11.18 -51.32
CA ILE A 534 14.28 10.41 -50.08
C ILE A 534 13.23 9.31 -50.21
N TYR A 535 12.01 9.66 -50.59
CA TYR A 535 10.85 8.76 -50.50
C TYR A 535 10.66 7.85 -51.73
N ASN A 536 11.45 8.03 -52.80
CA ASN A 536 11.56 7.08 -53.92
C ASN A 536 12.85 6.25 -53.87
N ILE A 537 13.62 6.32 -52.78
CA ILE A 537 14.78 5.46 -52.55
C ILE A 537 14.37 4.26 -51.70
N GLY A 538 14.44 3.07 -52.29
CA GLY A 538 14.11 1.81 -51.62
C GLY A 538 12.59 1.58 -51.50
N ASP A 539 12.18 0.84 -50.48
CA ASP A 539 10.77 0.45 -50.29
C ASP A 539 10.08 1.39 -49.29
N TRP A 540 9.03 2.06 -49.76
CA TRP A 540 8.19 2.98 -48.97
C TRP A 540 6.73 2.56 -49.07
N THR A 541 6.43 1.28 -48.90
CA THR A 541 5.04 0.80 -48.98
C THR A 541 4.36 0.87 -47.61
N LEU A 542 3.05 0.65 -47.59
CA LEU A 542 2.29 0.51 -46.34
C LEU A 542 2.87 -0.61 -45.45
N SER A 543 3.46 -1.66 -46.03
CA SER A 543 4.10 -2.72 -45.27
C SER A 543 5.30 -2.22 -44.47
N GLU A 544 6.21 -1.45 -45.09
CA GLU A 544 7.35 -0.88 -44.37
C GLU A 544 6.89 0.15 -43.33
N PHE A 545 5.82 0.90 -43.60
CA PHE A 545 5.24 1.82 -42.63
C PHE A 545 4.72 1.11 -41.38
N ILE A 546 4.04 -0.03 -41.54
CA ILE A 546 3.60 -0.88 -40.42
C ILE A 546 4.80 -1.41 -39.64
N ILE A 547 5.79 -1.98 -40.33
CA ILE A 547 7.00 -2.53 -39.71
C ILE A 547 7.75 -1.45 -38.93
N SER A 548 7.77 -0.22 -39.43
CA SER A 548 8.34 0.92 -38.72
C SER A 548 7.67 1.18 -37.38
N GLY A 549 6.34 1.12 -37.31
CA GLY A 549 5.61 1.31 -36.05
C GLY A 549 5.88 0.18 -35.07
N LYS A 550 5.86 -1.08 -35.55
CA LYS A 550 6.21 -2.24 -34.71
C LYS A 550 7.64 -2.19 -34.20
N LEU A 551 8.58 -1.75 -35.03
CA LEU A 551 9.97 -1.59 -34.62
C LEU A 551 10.10 -0.52 -33.54
N LEU A 552 9.42 0.62 -33.70
CA LEU A 552 9.40 1.71 -32.72
C LEU A 552 8.94 1.19 -31.34
N ASP A 553 7.88 0.40 -31.27
CA ASP A 553 7.37 -0.19 -30.03
C ASP A 553 8.40 -1.12 -29.34
N LEU A 554 9.22 -1.83 -30.13
CA LEU A 554 10.17 -2.81 -29.62
C LEU A 554 11.48 -2.18 -29.11
N ILE A 555 11.94 -1.10 -29.75
CA ILE A 555 13.27 -0.53 -29.48
C ILE A 555 13.23 0.79 -28.72
N SER A 556 12.05 1.34 -28.43
CA SER A 556 11.90 2.62 -27.75
C SER A 556 11.36 2.52 -26.33
N PHE A 557 11.47 3.62 -25.61
CA PHE A 557 10.65 3.91 -24.44
C PHE A 557 10.22 5.37 -24.48
N VAL A 558 9.13 5.65 -23.78
CA VAL A 558 8.57 7.00 -23.66
C VAL A 558 8.95 7.60 -22.31
N ARG A 559 9.35 8.87 -22.32
CA ARG A 559 9.88 9.58 -21.16
C ARG A 559 9.07 10.81 -20.80
N GLY A 560 8.75 10.92 -19.51
CA GLY A 560 8.28 12.17 -18.89
C GLY A 560 6.86 12.56 -19.31
N LYS A 561 6.43 13.75 -18.87
CA LYS A 561 5.07 14.26 -19.15
C LYS A 561 4.87 14.63 -20.62
N GLU A 562 5.92 15.07 -21.30
CA GLU A 562 5.93 15.43 -22.73
C GLU A 562 5.93 14.20 -23.65
N GLN A 563 5.90 12.98 -23.09
CA GLN A 563 5.92 11.72 -23.84
C GLN A 563 7.06 11.66 -24.88
N GLU A 564 8.27 12.09 -24.50
CA GLU A 564 9.43 12.04 -25.40
C GLU A 564 9.79 10.58 -25.71
N CYS A 565 9.62 10.17 -26.97
CA CYS A 565 10.04 8.86 -27.45
C CYS A 565 11.54 8.84 -27.75
N ILE A 566 12.26 7.84 -27.19
CA ILE A 566 13.71 7.68 -27.31
C ILE A 566 14.02 6.24 -27.73
N LEU A 567 14.80 6.08 -28.80
CA LEU A 567 15.28 4.76 -29.23
C LEU A 567 16.49 4.33 -28.39
N VAL A 568 16.56 3.04 -28.08
CA VAL A 568 17.58 2.44 -27.23
C VAL A 568 18.38 1.43 -28.03
N GLU A 569 19.68 1.66 -28.16
CA GLU A 569 20.62 0.70 -28.72
C GLU A 569 21.09 -0.27 -27.64
N GLN A 570 20.74 -1.54 -27.80
CA GLN A 570 21.12 -2.63 -26.90
C GLN A 570 21.16 -3.95 -27.69
N ILE A 571 21.53 -5.03 -27.02
CA ILE A 571 21.44 -6.37 -27.60
C ILE A 571 19.97 -6.81 -27.58
N TYR A 572 19.41 -7.04 -28.76
CA TYR A 572 18.09 -7.63 -28.97
C TYR A 572 18.25 -9.07 -29.42
N LYS A 573 17.42 -9.97 -28.88
CA LYS A 573 17.38 -11.37 -29.30
C LYS A 573 16.48 -11.47 -30.53
N ILE A 574 17.10 -11.57 -31.70
CA ILE A 574 16.46 -11.68 -33.02
C ILE A 574 16.92 -12.93 -33.75
#